data_AF-A0A962MIV4-F1
#
_entry.id   AF-A0A962MIV4-F1
#
_cell.length_a   1.000
_cell.length_b   1.000
_cell.length_c   1.000
_cell.angle_alpha   90.00
_cell.angle_beta   90.00
_cell.angle_gamma   90.00
#
_symmetry.space_group_name_H-M   'P 1'
#
loop_
_entity.id
_entity.type
_entity.pdbx_description
1 polymer ?
#
loop_
_entity_poly.entity_id
_entity_poly.type
_entity_poly.pdbx_seq_one_letter_code
_entity_poly.pdbx_strand_id
1 'polypeptide(L)'
;MSEIAYSGLKLLDGVGAVVNGDTYRCYQSKKSFQVIISDTATVKIQGSNNSVNWDTLTDGTLTASGYLHVDAPTPYIRAIVSSHTTGTVSVILGL
;
A
#
# COMPACT_ATOMS: atom_id res chain seq x y z
N MET A 1 5.03 22.97 10.33
CA MET A 1 4.20 22.20 9.38
C MET A 1 4.02 20.80 9.96
N SER A 2 2.88 20.50 10.55
CA SER A 2 2.61 19.18 11.12
C SER A 2 1.14 18.86 10.95
N GLU A 3 0.80 18.25 9.82
CA GLU A 3 -0.48 17.58 9.69
C GLU A 3 -0.24 16.11 10.05
N ILE A 4 -0.44 15.77 11.33
CA ILE A 4 -0.65 14.39 11.75
C ILE A 4 -2.15 14.15 11.64
N ALA A 5 -2.61 13.81 10.44
CA ALA A 5 -3.96 13.30 10.24
C ALA A 5 -3.96 11.78 10.45
N TYR A 6 -4.03 11.33 11.70
CA TYR A 6 -4.56 9.99 12.02
C TYR A 6 -6.08 10.10 12.07
N SER A 7 -6.72 10.16 10.89
CA SER A 7 -8.14 9.86 10.77
C SER A 7 -8.44 9.35 9.37
N GLY A 8 -9.12 8.21 9.33
CA GLY A 8 -9.74 7.68 8.13
C GLY A 8 -8.77 7.03 7.16
N LEU A 9 -9.22 5.89 6.65
CA LEU A 9 -8.74 5.17 5.49
C LEU A 9 -7.98 6.07 4.49
N LYS A 10 -6.77 5.65 4.09
CA LYS A 10 -5.96 6.35 3.09
C LYS A 10 -5.85 5.51 1.83
N LEU A 11 -6.08 6.11 0.67
CA LEU A 11 -5.82 5.46 -0.61
C LEU A 11 -4.32 5.57 -0.91
N LEU A 12 -3.65 4.44 -1.11
CA LEU A 12 -2.23 4.36 -1.47
C LEU A 12 -2.02 4.15 -2.98
N ASP A 13 -3.03 3.63 -3.65
CA ASP A 13 -3.04 3.44 -5.09
C ASP A 13 -4.49 3.42 -5.57
N GLY A 14 -4.78 4.07 -6.71
CA GLY A 14 -6.13 4.39 -7.12
C GLY A 14 -6.31 4.74 -8.60
N VAL A 15 -7.39 4.20 -9.16
CA VAL A 15 -8.04 4.44 -10.47
C VAL A 15 -7.08 4.71 -11.64
N GLY A 16 -6.75 3.62 -12.35
CA GLY A 16 -5.93 3.61 -13.56
C GLY A 16 -4.61 2.86 -13.45
N ALA A 17 -4.37 2.17 -12.31
CA ALA A 17 -3.18 1.39 -12.01
C ALA A 17 -1.87 2.15 -12.31
N VAL A 18 -1.54 3.11 -11.45
CA VAL A 18 -0.25 3.79 -11.54
C VAL A 18 0.81 2.82 -11.04
N VAL A 19 1.87 2.58 -11.82
CA VAL A 19 2.96 1.66 -11.45
C VAL A 19 3.70 2.13 -10.17
N ASN A 20 3.59 3.43 -9.86
CA ASN A 20 4.07 4.04 -8.62
C ASN A 20 2.88 4.43 -7.75
N GLY A 21 2.73 3.79 -6.58
CA GLY A 21 1.76 4.26 -5.59
C GLY A 21 2.31 5.36 -4.70
N ASP A 22 1.38 6.03 -4.04
CA ASP A 22 1.65 7.14 -3.14
C ASP A 22 2.39 6.66 -1.89
N THR A 23 3.32 7.51 -1.43
CA THR A 23 4.03 7.28 -0.18
C THR A 23 3.26 7.88 0.98
N TYR A 24 3.03 7.07 2.01
CA TYR A 24 2.35 7.47 3.23
C TYR A 24 3.23 7.25 4.47
N ARG A 25 3.23 8.22 5.39
CA ARG A 25 3.97 8.13 6.66
C ARG A 25 3.04 7.60 7.75
N CYS A 26 3.36 6.44 8.30
CA CYS A 26 2.60 5.75 9.34
C CYS A 26 3.56 5.10 10.35
N TYR A 27 3.46 5.49 11.62
CA TYR A 27 4.34 5.02 12.69
C TYR A 27 3.80 3.82 13.47
N GLN A 28 2.59 3.37 13.18
CA GLN A 28 2.05 2.16 13.81
C GLN A 28 2.84 0.94 13.32
N SER A 29 3.19 0.01 14.21
CA SER A 29 3.82 -1.24 13.78
C SER A 29 2.85 -2.13 13.03
N LYS A 30 1.56 -2.11 13.39
CA LYS A 30 0.51 -2.91 12.75
C LYS A 30 -0.28 -2.07 11.78
N LYS A 31 -0.45 -2.58 10.56
CA LYS A 31 -1.12 -1.89 9.46
C LYS A 31 -2.08 -2.86 8.78
N SER A 32 -3.24 -2.35 8.36
CA SER A 32 -4.22 -3.14 7.61
C SER A 32 -4.39 -2.57 6.21
N PHE A 33 -4.50 -3.44 5.22
CA PHE A 33 -4.69 -3.06 3.84
C PHE A 33 -5.90 -3.77 3.27
N GLN A 34 -6.74 -3.04 2.56
CA GLN A 34 -7.75 -3.60 1.67
C GLN A 34 -7.29 -3.36 0.24
N VAL A 35 -7.12 -4.43 -0.52
CA VAL A 35 -6.72 -4.40 -1.92
C VAL A 35 -7.89 -4.89 -2.76
N ILE A 36 -8.31 -4.08 -3.73
CA ILE A 36 -9.37 -4.40 -4.67
C ILE A 36 -8.76 -4.37 -6.07
N ILE A 37 -8.85 -5.50 -6.75
CA ILE A 37 -8.35 -5.74 -8.11
C ILE A 37 -9.53 -6.20 -8.96
N SER A 38 -9.84 -5.46 -10.02
CA SER A 38 -10.98 -5.76 -10.89
C SER A 38 -10.71 -6.86 -11.92
N ASP A 39 -9.45 -7.08 -12.27
CA ASP A 39 -9.03 -8.03 -13.30
C ASP A 39 -7.72 -8.72 -12.87
N THR A 40 -6.60 -8.47 -13.57
CA THR A 40 -5.32 -9.10 -13.25
C THR A 40 -4.29 -8.04 -12.87
N ALA A 41 -3.87 -8.05 -11.60
CA ALA A 41 -2.77 -7.21 -11.14
C ALA A 41 -1.97 -7.86 -10.00
N THR A 42 -0.70 -7.48 -9.85
CA THR A 42 0.12 -7.79 -8.66
C THR A 42 0.46 -6.51 -7.90
N VAL A 43 -0.09 -6.40 -6.70
CA VAL A 43 0.19 -5.32 -5.74
C VAL A 43 1.29 -5.77 -4.79
N LYS A 44 2.30 -4.93 -4.59
CA LYS A 44 3.34 -5.11 -3.56
C LYS A 44 3.27 -3.95 -2.57
N ILE A 45 3.07 -4.27 -1.29
CA ILE A 45 3.18 -3.35 -0.18
C ILE A 45 4.64 -3.29 0.24
N GLN A 46 5.17 -2.09 0.29
CA GLN A 46 6.56 -1.83 0.62
C GLN A 46 6.68 -0.92 1.82
N GLY A 47 7.68 -1.20 2.66
CA GLY A 47 8.05 -0.37 3.80
C GLY A 47 9.39 0.30 3.59
N SER A 48 9.56 1.44 4.25
CA SER A 48 10.83 2.16 4.27
C SER A 48 11.03 2.87 5.60
N ASN A 49 12.29 2.94 6.03
CA ASN A 49 12.71 3.74 7.19
C ASN A 49 12.97 5.21 6.84
N ASN A 50 13.20 5.53 5.57
CA ASN A 50 13.69 6.83 5.13
C ASN A 50 12.98 7.37 3.88
N SER A 51 11.94 6.70 3.36
CA SER A 51 11.23 6.99 2.11
C SER A 51 12.07 6.91 0.82
N VAL A 52 13.30 6.37 0.89
CA VAL A 52 14.22 6.25 -0.26
C VAL A 52 14.43 4.79 -0.64
N ASN A 53 14.81 3.96 0.33
CA ASN A 53 15.03 2.52 0.12
C ASN A 53 13.77 1.77 0.52
N TRP A 54 13.23 0.96 -0.39
CA TRP A 54 11.94 0.31 -0.25
C TRP A 54 12.07 -1.20 -0.37
N ASP A 55 11.68 -1.89 0.68
CA ASP A 55 11.65 -3.34 0.72
C ASP A 55 10.19 -3.82 0.70
N THR A 56 9.94 -4.89 -0.07
CA THR A 56 8.65 -5.57 -0.01
C THR A 56 8.52 -6.23 1.35
N LEU A 57 7.42 -5.94 2.04
CA LEU A 57 7.11 -6.54 3.33
C LEU A 57 6.80 -8.05 3.12
N THR A 58 7.09 -8.89 4.11
CA THR A 58 7.03 -10.36 3.99
C THR A 58 5.72 -10.87 3.39
N ASP A 59 4.58 -10.32 3.83
CA ASP A 59 3.25 -10.68 3.35
C ASP A 59 2.67 -9.66 2.35
N GLY A 60 3.51 -8.73 1.87
CA GLY A 60 3.11 -7.56 1.11
C GLY A 60 2.64 -7.83 -0.31
N THR A 61 2.55 -9.07 -0.79
CA THR A 61 2.21 -9.34 -2.21
C THR A 61 0.80 -9.91 -2.37
N LEU A 62 -0.03 -9.28 -3.19
CA LEU A 62 -1.37 -9.76 -3.53
C LEU A 62 -1.56 -9.78 -5.06
N THR A 63 -2.08 -10.90 -5.57
CA THR A 63 -2.44 -11.08 -6.98
C THR A 63 -3.95 -11.12 -7.23
N ALA A 64 -4.74 -10.99 -6.16
CA ALA A 64 -6.19 -10.96 -6.19
C ALA A 64 -6.71 -10.01 -5.08
N SER A 65 -7.96 -9.60 -5.18
CA SER A 65 -8.61 -8.78 -4.15
C SER A 65 -8.54 -9.47 -2.79
N GLY A 66 -8.23 -8.72 -1.74
CA GLY A 66 -8.09 -9.28 -0.41
C GLY A 66 -7.76 -8.25 0.66
N TYR A 67 -7.75 -8.73 1.90
CA TYR A 67 -7.29 -7.99 3.06
C TYR A 67 -5.93 -8.52 3.50
N LEU A 68 -5.05 -7.62 3.89
CA LEU A 68 -3.71 -7.94 4.38
C LEU A 68 -3.45 -7.21 5.69
N HIS A 69 -2.92 -7.93 6.67
CA HIS A 69 -2.34 -7.33 7.87
C HIS A 69 -0.83 -7.46 7.82
N VAL A 70 -0.13 -6.36 8.07
CA VAL A 70 1.33 -6.36 8.13
C VAL A 70 1.78 -5.81 9.47
N ASP A 71 2.69 -6.54 10.12
CA ASP A 71 3.46 -6.04 11.25
C ASP A 71 4.83 -5.59 10.72
N ALA A 72 4.96 -4.28 10.52
CA ALA A 72 6.18 -3.64 10.03
C ALA A 72 6.45 -2.36 10.83
N PRO A 73 7.56 -2.29 11.58
CA PRO A 73 7.93 -1.09 12.35
C PRO A 73 8.44 0.06 11.46
N THR A 74 8.21 0.00 10.14
CA THR A 74 8.69 1.00 9.19
C THR A 74 7.77 2.24 9.18
N PRO A 75 8.31 3.46 9.30
CA PRO A 75 7.57 4.71 9.34
C PRO A 75 6.96 5.13 7.99
N TYR A 76 7.39 4.58 6.86
CA TYR A 76 6.86 4.90 5.54
C TYR A 76 6.35 3.64 4.84
N ILE A 77 5.21 3.76 4.17
CA ILE A 77 4.54 2.71 3.43
C ILE A 77 4.12 3.20 2.06
N ARG A 78 4.15 2.32 1.07
CA ARG A 78 3.51 2.50 -0.22
C ARG A 78 2.97 1.18 -0.74
N ALA A 79 2.04 1.26 -1.69
CA ALA A 79 1.70 0.14 -2.55
C ALA A 79 2.31 0.38 -3.93
N ILE A 80 2.73 -0.67 -4.63
CA ILE A 80 3.12 -0.58 -6.04
C ILE A 80 2.38 -1.64 -6.84
N VAL A 81 1.89 -1.27 -8.01
CA VAL A 81 1.32 -2.23 -8.97
C VAL A 81 2.40 -2.62 -9.97
N SER A 82 2.91 -3.84 -9.82
CA SER A 82 4.08 -4.33 -10.58
C SER A 82 3.73 -5.12 -11.84
N SER A 83 2.52 -5.67 -11.90
CA SER A 83 1.94 -6.19 -13.13
C SER A 83 0.47 -5.78 -13.14
N HIS A 84 0.01 -5.19 -14.24
CA HIS A 84 -1.41 -5.02 -14.52
C HIS A 84 -1.60 -5.10 -16.04
N THR A 85 -2.63 -5.78 -16.48
CA THR A 85 -2.96 -5.86 -17.91
C THR A 85 -4.03 -4.83 -18.25
N THR A 86 -5.08 -4.81 -17.42
CA THR A 86 -6.31 -4.03 -17.59
C THR A 86 -6.98 -3.85 -16.22
N GLY A 87 -7.93 -2.92 -16.13
CA GLY A 87 -8.80 -2.77 -14.97
C GLY A 87 -8.37 -1.70 -13.97
N THR A 88 -8.97 -1.74 -12.78
CA THR A 88 -8.71 -0.82 -11.67
C THR A 88 -8.09 -1.58 -10.50
N VAL A 89 -7.11 -0.94 -9.87
CA VAL A 89 -6.55 -1.34 -8.58
C VAL A 89 -6.86 -0.24 -7.58
N SER A 90 -7.28 -0.64 -6.38
CA SER A 90 -7.45 0.27 -5.25
C SER A 90 -6.82 -0.34 -4.01
N VAL A 91 -5.89 0.38 -3.38
CA VAL A 91 -5.23 -0.05 -2.15
C VAL A 91 -5.54 0.94 -1.05
N ILE A 92 -6.22 0.48 -0.02
CA ILE A 92 -6.68 1.29 1.10
C ILE A 92 -5.92 0.86 2.35
N LEU A 93 -5.21 1.79 2.98
CA LEU A 93 -4.58 1.62 4.27
C LEU A 93 -5.56 1.98 5.39
N GLY A 94 -5.86 0.99 6.24
CA GLY A 94 -6.53 1.15 7.53
C GLY A 94 -5.51 1.21 8.67
N LEU A 95 -5.67 2.24 9.51
CA LEU A 95 -4.84 2.58 10.68
C LEU A 95 -5.61 2.32 11.98
#